data_AF-A0A8R2D302-F1
#
_entry.id   AF-A0A8R2D302-F1
#
_cell.length_a   1.000
_cell.length_b   1.000
_cell.length_c   1.000
_cell.angle_alpha   90.00
_cell.angle_beta   90.00
_cell.angle_gamma   90.00
#
_symmetry.space_group_name_H-M   'P 1'
#
loop_
_entity.id
_entity.type
_entity.pdbx_description
1 polymer ?
#
loop_
_entity_poly.entity_id
_entity_poly.type
_entity_poly.pdbx_seq_one_letter_code
_entity_poly.pdbx_strand_id
1 'polypeptide(L)'
;MSGYNNPLADVKDTLSVYEDHWIKLGLDNNIKIQLRNIKNCFESVFSWDIYTLSGFNQSFKFNIIDKVQEKQEMIIDMDDTGKGDEFVFYRFFLQLITIHEDYMSERYKESYLNIESIVKFMETCKFNESDKQYSDAYHHIARATNVFIALTLKIDSEKLLNYVKPMNNFNQAEKAAVCAVKARIFMEYPPKGNDIALELADRACTLNSVEPEWLLIWLKAKKRVRHHYEPFKMPGDDEIAKALYLYETQIKPKFLIHAYQLYKEAGFVNKMHNNLKLSKKYYNISSDIAKKSIELAKGDTKLQNSILLHCIHFPKYLLSKDLNIENIITKLTNVKNSMVHLTIGRYYLNRKKDYEKAKMYFSRAKDYGNFNGSLQLIKVECLLQSIHEFPYVVKLNELYKDYLNPKNRLTILIHILIYFIYSDYNPKEIMYYLKLYIDQDIEDTIKKRLLMFVRPLINEDKLLIKANEFLNVLSENVNKIVFNNNWDEEERNMVDNTFVRFNKILQINFKPENHFNNDNKTAVYKKNESWRKQQVDKSNESHQQNKESWRKPQNSSSTK
;
A
#
# COMPACT_ATOMS: atom_id res chain seq x y z
N MET A 1 15.84 -26.12 -21.97
CA MET A 1 15.25 -27.23 -21.22
C MET A 1 15.96 -27.32 -19.88
N SER A 2 15.30 -26.85 -18.83
CA SER A 2 15.67 -27.03 -17.43
C SER A 2 14.35 -27.04 -16.65
N GLY A 3 14.15 -28.08 -15.84
CA GLY A 3 12.86 -28.42 -15.24
C GLY A 3 12.41 -27.38 -14.22
N TYR A 4 11.24 -26.80 -14.47
CA TYR A 4 10.47 -26.08 -13.47
C TYR A 4 9.67 -27.10 -12.65
N ASN A 5 10.07 -27.32 -11.40
CA ASN A 5 9.23 -27.98 -10.42
C ASN A 5 7.99 -27.11 -10.20
N ASN A 6 6.84 -27.62 -10.61
CA ASN A 6 5.54 -26.99 -10.44
C ASN A 6 5.14 -27.05 -8.95
N PRO A 7 5.07 -25.92 -8.22
CA PRO A 7 4.67 -25.91 -6.80
C PRO A 7 3.20 -26.31 -6.59
N LEU A 8 2.41 -26.40 -7.67
CA LEU A 8 0.98 -26.73 -7.64
C LEU A 8 0.69 -28.24 -7.52
N ALA A 9 1.70 -29.10 -7.34
CA ALA A 9 1.54 -30.55 -7.34
C ALA A 9 1.28 -31.18 -5.94
N ASP A 10 1.48 -30.46 -4.84
CA ASP A 10 1.20 -30.98 -3.49
C ASP A 10 -0.27 -30.76 -3.09
N VAL A 11 -1.15 -31.56 -3.67
CA VAL A 11 -2.61 -31.54 -3.44
C VAL A 11 -3.01 -32.32 -2.16
N LYS A 12 -2.09 -33.01 -1.49
CA LYS A 12 -2.43 -33.91 -0.36
C LYS A 12 -2.62 -33.20 0.99
N ASP A 13 -1.94 -32.08 1.24
CA ASP A 13 -2.02 -31.38 2.53
C ASP A 13 -3.24 -30.44 2.65
N THR A 14 -3.84 -30.01 1.53
CA THR A 14 -4.90 -28.97 1.52
C THR A 14 -6.28 -29.47 1.91
N LEU A 15 -6.53 -30.78 1.90
CA LEU A 15 -7.80 -31.37 2.34
C LEU A 15 -7.93 -31.36 3.87
N SER A 16 -6.82 -31.43 4.61
CA SER A 16 -6.81 -31.57 6.07
C SER A 16 -7.56 -30.45 6.81
N VAL A 17 -7.29 -29.18 6.48
CA VAL A 17 -7.88 -28.00 7.16
C VAL A 17 -9.40 -27.97 7.05
N TYR A 18 -9.94 -28.29 5.87
CA TYR A 18 -11.39 -28.31 5.65
C TYR A 18 -12.03 -29.58 6.19
N GLU A 19 -11.34 -30.71 6.14
CA GLU A 19 -11.84 -31.98 6.68
C GLU A 19 -12.05 -31.90 8.20
N ASP A 20 -11.15 -31.26 8.93
CA ASP A 20 -11.32 -31.00 10.37
C ASP A 20 -12.57 -30.14 10.65
N HIS A 21 -12.78 -29.08 9.84
CA HIS A 21 -13.96 -28.22 9.93
C HIS A 21 -15.25 -29.00 9.65
N TRP A 22 -15.26 -29.83 8.60
CA TRP A 22 -16.44 -30.62 8.22
C TRP A 22 -16.76 -31.74 9.22
N ILE A 23 -15.74 -32.29 9.88
CA ILE A 23 -15.91 -33.22 11.00
C ILE A 23 -16.56 -32.49 12.18
N LYS A 24 -16.03 -31.32 12.57
CA LYS A 24 -16.59 -30.49 13.65
C LYS A 24 -18.06 -30.10 13.39
N LEU A 25 -18.41 -29.84 12.13
CA LEU A 25 -19.78 -29.49 11.72
C LEU A 25 -20.74 -30.69 11.60
N GLY A 26 -20.26 -31.92 11.77
CA GLY A 26 -21.08 -33.11 11.61
C GLY A 26 -21.72 -33.21 10.23
N LEU A 27 -20.95 -32.89 9.17
CA LEU A 27 -21.42 -33.04 7.79
C LEU A 27 -21.43 -34.52 7.40
N ASP A 28 -22.49 -34.97 6.74
CA ASP A 28 -22.59 -36.33 6.22
C ASP A 28 -21.63 -36.56 5.04
N ASN A 29 -21.44 -37.82 4.67
CA ASN A 29 -20.51 -38.20 3.61
C ASN A 29 -20.93 -37.68 2.24
N ASN A 30 -22.22 -37.52 1.96
CA ASN A 30 -22.71 -37.03 0.67
C ASN A 30 -22.33 -35.54 0.50
N ILE A 31 -22.59 -34.71 1.51
CA ILE A 31 -22.20 -33.30 1.53
C ILE A 31 -20.68 -33.17 1.39
N LYS A 32 -19.90 -33.97 2.11
CA LYS A 32 -18.43 -33.97 2.00
C LYS A 32 -17.95 -34.32 0.58
N ILE A 33 -18.57 -35.28 -0.09
CA ILE A 33 -18.26 -35.63 -1.48
C ILE A 33 -18.57 -34.45 -2.42
N GLN A 34 -19.73 -33.80 -2.23
CA GLN A 34 -20.10 -32.63 -3.04
C GLN A 34 -19.15 -31.45 -2.82
N LEU A 35 -18.75 -31.17 -1.59
CA LEU A 35 -17.78 -30.12 -1.27
C LEU A 35 -16.41 -30.40 -1.90
N ARG A 36 -15.93 -31.65 -1.87
CA ARG A 36 -14.70 -32.05 -2.59
C ARG A 36 -14.85 -31.88 -4.11
N ASN A 37 -16.01 -32.22 -4.67
CA ASN A 37 -16.26 -32.00 -6.10
C ASN A 37 -16.21 -30.51 -6.46
N ILE A 38 -16.81 -29.63 -5.65
CA ILE A 38 -16.70 -28.18 -5.85
C ILE A 38 -15.24 -27.73 -5.80
N LYS A 39 -14.49 -28.22 -4.80
CA LYS A 39 -13.08 -27.88 -4.64
C LYS A 39 -12.23 -28.28 -5.85
N ASN A 40 -12.53 -29.41 -6.48
CA ASN A 40 -11.68 -29.98 -7.53
C ASN A 40 -12.12 -29.61 -8.96
N CYS A 41 -13.40 -29.35 -9.18
CA CYS A 41 -13.98 -29.20 -10.53
C CYS A 41 -14.44 -27.77 -10.83
N PHE A 42 -14.50 -26.90 -9.82
CA PHE A 42 -15.05 -25.55 -9.92
C PHE A 42 -14.07 -24.51 -9.35
N GLU A 43 -14.30 -23.26 -9.73
CA GLU A 43 -13.47 -22.13 -9.32
C GLU A 43 -14.26 -21.37 -8.26
N SER A 44 -13.86 -21.50 -6.99
CA SER A 44 -14.43 -20.81 -5.85
C SER A 44 -13.27 -20.35 -4.96
N VAL A 45 -13.50 -19.38 -4.08
CA VAL A 45 -12.43 -18.95 -3.15
C VAL A 45 -11.89 -20.08 -2.27
N PHE A 46 -12.67 -21.14 -2.09
CA PHE A 46 -12.31 -22.33 -1.32
C PHE A 46 -11.56 -23.41 -2.13
N SER A 47 -11.64 -23.37 -3.47
CA SER A 47 -10.80 -24.21 -4.33
C SER A 47 -9.39 -23.67 -4.52
N TRP A 48 -9.08 -22.49 -3.98
CA TRP A 48 -7.82 -21.80 -4.23
C TRP A 48 -6.78 -22.01 -3.13
N ASP A 49 -7.13 -22.70 -2.04
CA ASP A 49 -6.20 -23.05 -0.96
C ASP A 49 -5.37 -21.87 -0.45
N ILE A 50 -6.05 -20.71 -0.28
CA ILE A 50 -5.41 -19.41 -0.05
C ILE A 50 -4.44 -19.45 1.12
N TYR A 51 -4.86 -19.94 2.29
CA TYR A 51 -4.01 -20.00 3.48
C TYR A 51 -2.84 -20.97 3.32
N THR A 52 -3.08 -22.17 2.79
CA THR A 52 -2.04 -23.19 2.63
C THR A 52 -0.95 -22.71 1.68
N LEU A 53 -1.33 -22.18 0.51
CA LEU A 53 -0.37 -21.73 -0.49
C LEU A 53 0.36 -20.46 -0.07
N SER A 54 -0.33 -19.50 0.57
CA SER A 54 0.31 -18.28 1.06
C SER A 54 1.12 -18.49 2.35
N GLY A 55 0.95 -19.63 3.05
CA GLY A 55 1.49 -19.84 4.38
C GLY A 55 0.97 -18.82 5.39
N PHE A 56 -0.20 -18.23 5.15
CA PHE A 56 -0.76 -17.18 5.99
C PHE A 56 -1.20 -17.76 7.32
N ASN A 57 -0.62 -17.27 8.42
CA ASN A 57 -0.97 -17.74 9.75
C ASN A 57 -2.30 -17.12 10.22
N GLN A 58 -3.25 -18.01 10.50
CA GLN A 58 -4.58 -17.72 11.01
C GLN A 58 -4.60 -16.99 12.36
N SER A 59 -3.51 -16.98 13.15
CA SER A 59 -3.45 -16.17 14.37
C SER A 59 -3.47 -14.67 14.08
N PHE A 60 -3.15 -14.23 12.85
CA PHE A 60 -3.11 -12.81 12.44
C PHE A 60 -4.41 -12.31 11.77
N LYS A 61 -5.55 -12.98 12.01
CA LYS A 61 -6.88 -12.74 11.41
C LYS A 61 -7.34 -11.28 11.43
N PHE A 62 -7.03 -10.53 12.48
CA PHE A 62 -7.47 -9.13 12.64
C PHE A 62 -6.91 -8.16 11.58
N ASN A 63 -5.93 -8.57 10.77
CA ASN A 63 -5.26 -7.65 9.84
C ASN A 63 -5.93 -7.58 8.45
N ILE A 64 -6.63 -8.62 7.99
CA ILE A 64 -7.10 -8.67 6.60
C ILE A 64 -8.48 -8.04 6.43
N ILE A 65 -9.45 -8.35 7.30
CA ILE A 65 -10.82 -7.81 7.18
C ILE A 65 -10.80 -6.28 7.32
N ASP A 66 -10.17 -5.73 8.36
CA ASP A 66 -10.03 -4.27 8.55
C ASP A 66 -9.39 -3.60 7.33
N LYS A 67 -8.30 -4.18 6.81
CA LYS A 67 -7.59 -3.65 5.63
C LYS A 67 -8.44 -3.73 4.36
N VAL A 68 -9.28 -4.76 4.23
CA VAL A 68 -10.23 -4.90 3.11
C VAL A 68 -11.36 -3.89 3.25
N GLN A 69 -11.88 -3.67 4.45
CA GLN A 69 -12.90 -2.66 4.74
C GLN A 69 -12.37 -1.25 4.47
N GLU A 70 -11.17 -0.89 4.95
CA GLU A 70 -10.50 0.38 4.62
C GLU A 70 -10.39 0.59 3.10
N LYS A 71 -10.13 -0.49 2.34
CA LYS A 71 -10.07 -0.45 0.87
C LYS A 71 -11.44 -0.36 0.21
N GLN A 72 -12.48 -0.93 0.82
CA GLN A 72 -13.86 -0.78 0.37
C GLN A 72 -14.32 0.66 0.59
N GLU A 73 -13.95 1.32 1.69
CA GLU A 73 -14.23 2.76 1.92
C GLU A 73 -13.53 3.70 0.92
N MET A 74 -12.43 3.24 0.29
CA MET A 74 -11.79 3.95 -0.83
C MET A 74 -12.60 3.87 -2.11
N ILE A 75 -13.47 2.87 -2.24
CA ILE A 75 -14.48 2.82 -3.30
C ILE A 75 -15.54 3.84 -2.87
N ILE A 76 -15.38 5.08 -3.29
CA ILE A 76 -16.41 6.10 -3.10
C ILE A 76 -17.62 5.57 -3.87
N ASP A 77 -18.63 5.09 -3.15
CA ASP A 77 -19.81 4.48 -3.75
C ASP A 77 -20.36 5.37 -4.85
N MET A 78 -20.78 4.72 -5.94
CA MET A 78 -21.59 5.33 -6.98
C MET A 78 -22.93 5.74 -6.36
N ASP A 79 -22.92 6.94 -5.79
CA ASP A 79 -24.02 7.78 -5.34
C ASP A 79 -24.77 7.34 -4.08
N ASP A 80 -24.92 8.30 -3.16
CA ASP A 80 -25.94 8.35 -2.10
C ASP A 80 -27.40 8.26 -2.62
N THR A 81 -27.60 7.90 -3.89
CA THR A 81 -28.90 7.65 -4.51
C THR A 81 -29.25 6.16 -4.65
N GLY A 82 -28.36 5.24 -4.28
CA GLY A 82 -28.67 3.80 -4.30
C GLY A 82 -28.94 3.25 -5.71
N LYS A 83 -28.41 3.89 -6.77
CA LYS A 83 -28.56 3.48 -8.18
C LYS A 83 -27.24 3.05 -8.82
N GLY A 84 -26.37 2.39 -8.05
CA GLY A 84 -25.14 1.79 -8.56
C GLY A 84 -25.37 0.40 -9.15
N ASP A 85 -26.10 0.29 -10.25
CA ASP A 85 -26.35 -1.01 -10.90
C ASP A 85 -25.11 -1.56 -11.62
N GLU A 86 -23.97 -0.87 -11.63
CA GLU A 86 -22.79 -1.27 -12.39
C GLU A 86 -21.88 -2.23 -11.64
N PHE A 87 -21.39 -3.26 -12.34
CA PHE A 87 -20.37 -4.16 -11.82
C PHE A 87 -19.04 -3.44 -11.62
N VAL A 88 -18.46 -3.58 -10.42
CA VAL A 88 -17.14 -3.04 -10.09
C VAL A 88 -16.20 -4.17 -9.71
N PHE A 89 -15.28 -4.53 -10.61
CA PHE A 89 -14.28 -5.59 -10.39
C PHE A 89 -13.53 -5.47 -9.06
N TYR A 90 -13.20 -4.24 -8.65
CA TYR A 90 -12.47 -4.00 -7.40
C TYR A 90 -13.31 -4.31 -6.15
N ARG A 91 -14.61 -4.03 -6.17
CA ARG A 91 -15.54 -4.39 -5.10
C ARG A 91 -15.71 -5.91 -5.02
N PHE A 92 -15.86 -6.55 -6.18
CA PHE A 92 -16.11 -7.99 -6.29
C PHE A 92 -15.04 -8.83 -5.58
N PHE A 93 -13.76 -8.68 -5.91
CA PHE A 93 -12.73 -9.52 -5.27
C PHE A 93 -12.52 -9.17 -3.79
N LEU A 94 -12.78 -7.93 -3.35
CA LEU A 94 -12.69 -7.54 -1.94
C LEU A 94 -13.79 -8.20 -1.12
N GLN A 95 -15.03 -8.22 -1.62
CA GLN A 95 -16.12 -8.91 -0.94
C GLN A 95 -15.88 -10.43 -0.88
N LEU A 96 -15.32 -11.03 -1.94
CA LEU A 96 -14.89 -12.43 -1.93
C LEU A 96 -13.86 -12.73 -0.84
N ILE A 97 -12.91 -11.82 -0.56
CA ILE A 97 -11.99 -11.94 0.56
C ILE A 97 -12.75 -11.93 1.89
N THR A 98 -13.66 -10.96 2.10
CA THR A 98 -14.47 -10.89 3.33
C THR A 98 -15.24 -12.19 3.56
N ILE A 99 -15.87 -12.73 2.51
CA ILE A 99 -16.62 -14.00 2.55
C ILE A 99 -15.71 -15.17 2.96
N HIS A 100 -14.52 -15.27 2.37
CA HIS A 100 -13.53 -16.28 2.74
C HIS A 100 -13.12 -16.15 4.21
N GLU A 101 -12.76 -14.96 4.66
CA GLU A 101 -12.31 -14.72 6.04
C GLU A 101 -13.42 -14.95 7.08
N ASP A 102 -14.67 -14.61 6.76
CA ASP A 102 -15.83 -14.93 7.59
C ASP A 102 -16.01 -16.45 7.74
N TYR A 103 -15.91 -17.18 6.63
CA TYR A 103 -15.98 -18.65 6.65
C TYR A 103 -14.86 -19.27 7.49
N MET A 104 -13.61 -18.81 7.29
CA MET A 104 -12.45 -19.29 8.06
C MET A 104 -12.47 -18.85 9.53
N SER A 105 -13.38 -17.94 9.89
CA SER A 105 -13.65 -17.52 11.27
C SER A 105 -14.90 -18.18 11.86
N GLU A 106 -15.43 -19.22 11.22
CA GLU A 106 -16.65 -19.95 11.63
C GLU A 106 -17.92 -19.07 11.62
N ARG A 107 -17.87 -17.89 11.01
CA ARG A 107 -19.02 -17.00 10.74
C ARG A 107 -19.73 -17.41 9.45
N TYR A 108 -20.17 -18.67 9.40
CA TYR A 108 -20.69 -19.28 8.17
C TYR A 108 -21.97 -18.61 7.67
N LYS A 109 -22.84 -18.16 8.58
CA LYS A 109 -24.11 -17.50 8.22
C LYS A 109 -23.86 -16.13 7.61
N GLU A 110 -22.95 -15.35 8.18
CA GLU A 110 -22.53 -14.04 7.69
C GLU A 110 -21.87 -14.19 6.31
N SER A 111 -20.97 -15.16 6.18
CA SER A 111 -20.34 -15.54 4.91
C SER A 111 -21.40 -15.87 3.83
N TYR A 112 -22.41 -16.67 4.19
CA TYR A 112 -23.52 -17.04 3.29
C TYR A 112 -24.36 -15.85 2.85
N LEU A 113 -24.82 -15.01 3.78
CA LEU A 113 -25.62 -13.82 3.47
C LEU A 113 -24.85 -12.85 2.56
N ASN A 114 -23.55 -12.67 2.83
CA ASN A 114 -22.68 -11.81 2.02
C ASN A 114 -22.54 -12.33 0.59
N ILE A 115 -22.28 -13.63 0.38
CA ILE A 115 -22.16 -14.18 -0.98
C ILE A 115 -23.51 -14.22 -1.70
N GLU A 116 -24.61 -14.50 -1.00
CA GLU A 116 -25.96 -14.50 -1.57
C GLU A 116 -26.32 -13.09 -2.09
N SER A 117 -25.97 -12.04 -1.33
CA SER A 117 -26.13 -10.65 -1.77
C SER A 117 -25.34 -10.35 -3.05
N ILE A 118 -24.12 -10.88 -3.19
CA ILE A 118 -23.33 -10.71 -4.42
C ILE A 118 -24.00 -11.43 -5.58
N VAL A 119 -24.42 -12.69 -5.41
CA VAL A 119 -25.09 -13.46 -6.47
C VAL A 119 -26.34 -12.74 -6.96
N LYS A 120 -27.22 -12.28 -6.04
CA LYS A 120 -28.42 -11.50 -6.37
C LYS A 120 -28.09 -10.20 -7.10
N PHE A 121 -27.07 -9.47 -6.64
CA PHE A 121 -26.62 -8.25 -7.32
C PHE A 121 -26.14 -8.54 -8.75
N MET A 122 -25.36 -9.61 -8.93
CA MET A 122 -24.80 -9.95 -10.23
C MET A 122 -25.87 -10.29 -11.27
N GLU A 123 -27.01 -10.84 -10.86
CA GLU A 123 -28.15 -11.14 -11.72
C GLU A 123 -28.79 -9.89 -12.34
N THR A 124 -28.72 -8.75 -11.66
CA THR A 124 -29.36 -7.50 -12.10
C THR A 124 -28.36 -6.42 -12.51
N CYS A 125 -27.06 -6.61 -12.24
CA CYS A 125 -26.06 -5.59 -12.52
C CYS A 125 -25.74 -5.43 -14.02
N LYS A 126 -25.29 -4.24 -14.40
CA LYS A 126 -24.79 -3.90 -15.72
C LYS A 126 -23.28 -4.07 -15.75
N PHE A 127 -22.81 -4.97 -16.60
CA PHE A 127 -21.40 -5.06 -16.94
C PHE A 127 -21.07 -4.00 -17.98
N ASN A 128 -20.00 -3.24 -17.73
CA ASN A 128 -19.45 -2.36 -18.76
C ASN A 128 -18.88 -3.20 -19.93
N GLU A 129 -18.62 -2.57 -21.08
CA GLU A 129 -18.15 -3.27 -22.28
C GLU A 129 -16.87 -4.09 -22.04
N SER A 130 -15.93 -3.59 -21.21
CA SER A 130 -14.69 -4.29 -20.89
C SER A 130 -14.90 -5.54 -20.04
N ASP A 131 -15.89 -5.54 -19.14
CA ASP A 131 -16.15 -6.63 -18.20
C ASP A 131 -17.17 -7.64 -18.72
N LYS A 132 -17.98 -7.28 -19.72
CA LYS A 132 -19.04 -8.14 -20.27
C LYS A 132 -18.52 -9.47 -20.82
N GLN A 133 -17.34 -9.47 -21.43
CA GLN A 133 -16.70 -10.71 -21.95
C GLN A 133 -16.22 -11.66 -20.84
N TYR A 134 -16.16 -11.18 -19.58
CA TYR A 134 -15.69 -11.94 -18.43
C TYR A 134 -16.82 -12.26 -17.44
N SER A 135 -18.07 -11.84 -17.72
CA SER A 135 -19.19 -11.95 -16.78
C SER A 135 -19.46 -13.40 -16.37
N ASP A 136 -19.33 -14.36 -17.28
CA ASP A 136 -19.57 -15.77 -17.00
C ASP A 136 -18.58 -16.33 -15.96
N ALA A 137 -17.31 -15.94 -16.05
CA ALA A 137 -16.30 -16.32 -15.06
C ALA A 137 -16.59 -15.71 -13.69
N TYR A 138 -17.02 -14.44 -13.64
CA TYR A 138 -17.37 -13.80 -12.37
C TYR A 138 -18.62 -14.46 -11.74
N HIS A 139 -19.67 -14.72 -12.53
CA HIS A 139 -20.88 -15.40 -12.04
C HIS A 139 -20.55 -16.80 -11.53
N HIS A 140 -19.70 -17.52 -12.26
CA HIS A 140 -19.24 -18.83 -11.82
C HIS A 140 -18.54 -18.77 -10.47
N ILE A 141 -17.57 -17.85 -10.28
CA ILE A 141 -16.84 -17.73 -9.01
C ILE A 141 -17.81 -17.43 -7.87
N ALA A 142 -18.75 -16.52 -8.08
CA ALA A 142 -19.74 -16.16 -7.07
C ALA A 142 -20.67 -17.33 -6.71
N ARG A 143 -21.24 -17.99 -7.72
CA ARG A 143 -22.17 -19.11 -7.53
C ARG A 143 -21.48 -20.33 -6.94
N ALA A 144 -20.30 -20.72 -7.44
CA ALA A 144 -19.54 -21.84 -6.88
C ALA A 144 -19.18 -21.59 -5.39
N THR A 145 -18.82 -20.36 -5.05
CA THR A 145 -18.58 -19.93 -3.67
C THR A 145 -19.86 -20.01 -2.83
N ASN A 146 -20.99 -19.54 -3.36
CA ASN A 146 -22.30 -19.60 -2.69
C ASN A 146 -22.71 -21.04 -2.39
N VAL A 147 -22.64 -21.93 -3.39
CA VAL A 147 -22.97 -23.36 -3.23
C VAL A 147 -22.10 -23.99 -2.15
N PHE A 148 -20.79 -23.73 -2.15
CA PHE A 148 -19.89 -24.31 -1.16
C PHE A 148 -20.32 -23.96 0.28
N ILE A 149 -20.70 -22.70 0.52
CA ILE A 149 -21.14 -22.25 1.84
C ILE A 149 -22.54 -22.79 2.15
N ALA A 150 -23.46 -22.82 1.18
CA ALA A 150 -24.81 -23.36 1.33
C ALA A 150 -24.78 -24.83 1.79
N LEU A 151 -23.96 -25.65 1.12
CA LEU A 151 -23.73 -27.06 1.48
C LEU A 151 -23.15 -27.20 2.89
N THR A 152 -22.20 -26.34 3.27
CA THR A 152 -21.65 -26.31 4.64
C THR A 152 -22.75 -26.05 5.68
N LEU A 153 -23.73 -25.21 5.34
CA LEU A 153 -24.89 -24.89 6.19
C LEU A 153 -26.06 -25.87 6.04
N LYS A 154 -25.91 -26.95 5.26
CA LYS A 154 -26.99 -27.91 4.95
C LYS A 154 -28.23 -27.27 4.33
N ILE A 155 -28.04 -26.17 3.60
CA ILE A 155 -29.09 -25.53 2.81
C ILE A 155 -29.19 -26.28 1.48
N ASP A 156 -30.40 -26.65 1.05
CA ASP A 156 -30.60 -27.34 -0.23
C ASP A 156 -30.08 -26.48 -1.39
N SER A 157 -28.99 -26.94 -2.00
CA SER A 157 -28.29 -26.25 -3.06
C SER A 157 -28.06 -27.14 -4.28
N GLU A 158 -28.71 -28.31 -4.38
CA GLU A 158 -28.55 -29.21 -5.54
C GLU A 158 -28.96 -28.52 -6.84
N LYS A 159 -29.96 -27.65 -6.79
CA LYS A 159 -30.39 -26.81 -7.92
C LYS A 159 -29.38 -25.72 -8.28
N LEU A 160 -28.53 -25.29 -7.34
CA LEU A 160 -27.58 -24.19 -7.55
C LEU A 160 -26.35 -24.63 -8.34
N LEU A 161 -25.95 -25.91 -8.28
CA LEU A 161 -24.82 -26.46 -9.05
C LEU A 161 -25.09 -26.58 -10.56
N ASN A 162 -26.35 -26.81 -10.95
CA ASN A 162 -26.73 -27.00 -12.36
C ASN A 162 -26.43 -25.78 -13.24
N TYR A 163 -26.28 -24.60 -12.63
CA TYR A 163 -26.00 -23.33 -13.32
C TYR A 163 -24.53 -22.91 -13.23
N VAL A 164 -23.65 -23.78 -12.74
CA VAL A 164 -22.21 -23.52 -12.59
C VAL A 164 -21.43 -24.36 -13.61
N LYS A 165 -20.62 -23.71 -14.43
CA LYS A 165 -19.90 -24.32 -15.55
C LYS A 165 -18.59 -24.96 -15.06
N PRO A 166 -18.31 -26.26 -15.28
CA PRO A 166 -17.05 -26.88 -14.85
C PRO A 166 -15.82 -26.13 -15.39
N MET A 167 -14.73 -26.06 -14.60
CA MET A 167 -13.54 -25.26 -14.94
C MET A 167 -12.90 -25.66 -16.28
N ASN A 168 -12.97 -26.94 -16.64
CA ASN A 168 -12.40 -27.48 -17.87
C ASN A 168 -13.08 -26.92 -19.13
N ASN A 169 -14.30 -26.42 -18.98
CA ASN A 169 -15.10 -25.89 -20.08
C ASN A 169 -14.83 -24.39 -20.31
N PHE A 170 -13.96 -23.76 -19.53
CA PHE A 170 -13.64 -22.35 -19.69
C PHE A 170 -12.87 -22.06 -20.98
N ASN A 171 -13.33 -21.04 -21.70
CA ASN A 171 -12.62 -20.42 -22.79
C ASN A 171 -11.40 -19.62 -22.26
N GLN A 172 -10.58 -19.09 -23.16
CA GLN A 172 -9.36 -18.38 -22.77
C GLN A 172 -9.63 -17.10 -21.97
N ALA A 173 -10.68 -16.34 -22.32
CA ALA A 173 -11.06 -15.11 -21.63
C ALA A 173 -11.53 -15.41 -20.19
N GLU A 174 -12.35 -16.44 -20.00
CA GLU A 174 -12.79 -16.91 -18.68
C GLU A 174 -11.61 -17.39 -17.83
N LYS A 175 -10.67 -18.14 -18.42
CA LYS A 175 -9.44 -18.58 -17.74
C LYS A 175 -8.57 -17.40 -17.31
N ALA A 176 -8.43 -16.38 -18.16
CA ALA A 176 -7.71 -15.16 -17.83
C ALA A 176 -8.39 -14.42 -16.67
N ALA A 177 -9.73 -14.35 -16.71
CA ALA A 177 -10.56 -13.74 -15.67
C ALA A 177 -10.36 -14.34 -14.29
N VAL A 178 -10.48 -15.66 -14.21
CA VAL A 178 -10.18 -16.40 -12.98
C VAL A 178 -8.77 -16.13 -12.50
N CYS A 179 -7.78 -16.13 -13.40
CA CYS A 179 -6.39 -15.90 -13.04
C CYS A 179 -6.18 -14.53 -12.38
N ALA A 180 -6.70 -13.40 -12.89
CA ALA A 180 -6.54 -12.19 -12.09
C ALA A 180 -7.45 -12.07 -10.89
N VAL A 181 -8.66 -12.63 -10.84
CA VAL A 181 -9.41 -12.61 -9.58
C VAL A 181 -8.57 -13.29 -8.49
N LYS A 182 -8.00 -14.46 -8.78
CA LYS A 182 -7.02 -15.13 -7.91
C LYS A 182 -5.84 -14.22 -7.58
N ALA A 183 -5.19 -13.61 -8.58
CA ALA A 183 -4.04 -12.74 -8.35
C ALA A 183 -4.37 -11.55 -7.43
N ARG A 184 -5.55 -10.93 -7.58
CA ARG A 184 -6.03 -9.84 -6.71
C ARG A 184 -6.22 -10.30 -5.27
N ILE A 185 -6.76 -11.50 -5.08
CA ILE A 185 -6.98 -12.09 -3.76
C ILE A 185 -5.63 -12.44 -3.11
N PHE A 186 -4.78 -13.22 -3.78
CA PHE A 186 -3.48 -13.65 -3.24
C PHE A 186 -2.55 -12.49 -2.87
N MET A 187 -2.62 -11.38 -3.61
CA MET A 187 -1.93 -10.13 -3.26
C MET A 187 -2.23 -9.64 -1.84
N GLU A 188 -3.40 -9.95 -1.28
CA GLU A 188 -3.79 -9.54 0.07
C GLU A 188 -3.23 -10.42 1.18
N TYR A 189 -2.59 -11.55 0.82
CA TYR A 189 -1.91 -12.50 1.72
C TYR A 189 -0.39 -12.53 1.50
N PRO A 190 0.33 -11.40 1.68
CA PRO A 190 1.78 -11.35 1.53
C PRO A 190 2.50 -12.13 2.65
N PRO A 191 3.78 -12.51 2.48
CA PRO A 191 4.60 -12.23 1.30
C PRO A 191 4.43 -13.25 0.16
N LYS A 192 4.28 -14.55 0.46
CA LYS A 192 4.18 -15.62 -0.56
C LYS A 192 2.99 -15.44 -1.49
N GLY A 193 1.87 -14.89 -1.00
CA GLY A 193 0.73 -14.56 -1.86
C GLY A 193 1.07 -13.53 -2.95
N ASN A 194 2.06 -12.65 -2.77
CA ASN A 194 2.50 -11.78 -3.86
C ASN A 194 3.20 -12.55 -4.98
N ASP A 195 3.96 -13.59 -4.65
CA ASP A 195 4.68 -14.42 -5.62
C ASP A 195 3.68 -15.24 -6.44
N ILE A 196 2.71 -15.88 -5.77
CA ILE A 196 1.61 -16.60 -6.41
C ILE A 196 0.78 -15.66 -7.29
N ALA A 197 0.48 -14.45 -6.79
CA ALA A 197 -0.26 -13.47 -7.57
C ALA A 197 0.49 -13.01 -8.83
N LEU A 198 1.83 -12.96 -8.80
CA LEU A 198 2.62 -12.63 -9.99
C LEU A 198 2.51 -13.74 -11.04
N GLU A 199 2.66 -15.00 -10.64
CA GLU A 199 2.50 -16.15 -11.56
C GLU A 199 1.09 -16.17 -12.21
N LEU A 200 0.06 -15.95 -11.41
CA LEU A 200 -1.32 -15.88 -11.89
C LEU A 200 -1.55 -14.69 -12.82
N ALA A 201 -0.97 -13.53 -12.52
CA ALA A 201 -1.07 -12.37 -13.38
C ALA A 201 -0.31 -12.57 -14.71
N ASP A 202 0.85 -13.24 -14.69
CA ASP A 202 1.58 -13.65 -15.89
C ASP A 202 0.74 -14.58 -16.77
N ARG A 203 0.08 -15.58 -16.16
CA ARG A 203 -0.85 -16.47 -16.86
C ARG A 203 -2.03 -15.72 -17.47
N ALA A 204 -2.62 -14.76 -16.75
CA ALA A 204 -3.69 -13.93 -17.29
C ALA A 204 -3.23 -13.13 -18.51
N CYS A 205 -2.06 -12.49 -18.44
CA CYS A 205 -1.47 -11.77 -19.57
C CYS A 205 -1.05 -12.69 -20.72
N THR A 206 -0.70 -13.94 -20.46
CA THR A 206 -0.38 -14.93 -21.51
C THR A 206 -1.64 -15.34 -22.28
N LEU A 207 -2.76 -15.47 -21.57
CA LEU A 207 -4.06 -15.80 -22.16
C LEU A 207 -4.69 -14.62 -22.90
N ASN A 208 -4.47 -13.39 -22.44
CA ASN A 208 -4.91 -12.18 -23.10
C ASN A 208 -3.92 -11.02 -22.80
N SER A 209 -2.99 -10.78 -23.73
CA SER A 209 -1.86 -9.86 -23.52
C SER A 209 -2.20 -8.39 -23.69
N VAL A 210 -3.33 -8.08 -24.32
CA VAL A 210 -3.74 -6.70 -24.65
C VAL A 210 -4.79 -6.14 -23.70
N GLU A 211 -5.45 -6.98 -22.90
CA GLU A 211 -6.44 -6.51 -21.92
C GLU A 211 -5.77 -5.65 -20.83
N PRO A 212 -6.16 -4.37 -20.74
CA PRO A 212 -5.54 -3.42 -19.84
C PRO A 212 -5.64 -3.79 -18.35
N GLU A 213 -6.72 -4.46 -17.94
CA GLU A 213 -6.90 -4.85 -16.54
C GLU A 213 -5.91 -5.97 -16.13
N TRP A 214 -5.64 -6.98 -16.96
CA TRP A 214 -4.61 -8.00 -16.65
C TRP A 214 -3.23 -7.36 -16.52
N LEU A 215 -2.87 -6.45 -17.45
CA LEU A 215 -1.60 -5.71 -17.41
C LEU A 215 -1.47 -4.87 -16.13
N LEU A 216 -2.56 -4.22 -15.70
CA LEU A 216 -2.60 -3.46 -14.46
C LEU A 216 -2.31 -4.33 -13.24
N ILE A 217 -2.89 -5.52 -13.21
CA ILE A 217 -2.77 -6.46 -12.12
C ILE A 217 -1.36 -7.04 -12.09
N TRP A 218 -0.82 -7.38 -13.25
CA TRP A 218 0.56 -7.80 -13.39
C TRP A 218 1.56 -6.74 -12.89
N LEU A 219 1.42 -5.48 -13.30
CA LEU A 219 2.27 -4.38 -12.82
C LEU A 219 2.20 -4.23 -11.29
N LYS A 220 1.01 -4.39 -10.70
CA LYS A 220 0.83 -4.36 -9.24
C LYS A 220 1.51 -5.55 -8.56
N ALA A 221 1.37 -6.75 -9.08
CA ALA A 221 1.98 -7.97 -8.55
C ALA A 221 3.50 -7.83 -8.51
N LYS A 222 4.08 -7.47 -9.67
CA LYS A 222 5.51 -7.36 -9.86
C LYS A 222 6.13 -6.28 -8.96
N LYS A 223 5.45 -5.14 -8.84
CA LYS A 223 5.82 -4.10 -7.88
C LYS A 223 5.83 -4.62 -6.44
N ARG A 224 4.82 -5.38 -6.00
CA ARG A 224 4.75 -5.91 -4.62
C ARG A 224 5.86 -6.91 -4.33
N VAL A 225 6.15 -7.82 -5.28
CA VAL A 225 7.28 -8.77 -5.19
C VAL A 225 8.59 -8.00 -5.07
N ARG A 226 8.87 -7.07 -6.00
CA ARG A 226 10.07 -6.24 -5.95
C ARG A 226 10.16 -5.46 -4.64
N HIS A 227 9.10 -4.83 -4.17
CA HIS A 227 9.12 -4.06 -2.92
C HIS A 227 9.32 -4.93 -1.69
N HIS A 228 8.93 -6.20 -1.75
CA HIS A 228 9.15 -7.11 -0.66
C HIS A 228 10.61 -7.51 -0.55
N TYR A 229 11.21 -7.96 -1.66
CA TYR A 229 12.58 -8.50 -1.68
C TYR A 229 13.66 -7.43 -1.89
N GLU A 230 13.39 -6.41 -2.70
CA GLU A 230 14.36 -5.42 -3.19
C GLU A 230 13.72 -4.00 -3.26
N PRO A 231 13.42 -3.35 -2.12
CA PRO A 231 12.59 -2.12 -2.05
C PRO A 231 13.15 -0.89 -2.79
N PHE A 232 14.43 -0.92 -3.18
CA PHE A 232 15.07 0.15 -3.96
C PHE A 232 15.51 -0.30 -5.34
N LYS A 233 15.10 -1.48 -5.79
CA LYS A 233 15.40 -1.95 -7.13
C LYS A 233 14.61 -1.16 -8.17
N MET A 234 15.28 -0.89 -9.28
CA MET A 234 14.68 -0.27 -10.45
C MET A 234 13.58 -1.18 -11.02
N PRO A 235 12.41 -0.64 -11.43
CA PRO A 235 11.48 -1.39 -12.25
C PRO A 235 12.16 -2.00 -13.48
N GLY A 236 11.80 -3.23 -13.84
CA GLY A 236 12.35 -3.90 -15.02
C GLY A 236 11.92 -3.25 -16.33
N ASP A 237 12.66 -3.50 -17.41
CA ASP A 237 12.35 -2.96 -18.74
C ASP A 237 10.97 -3.39 -19.24
N ASP A 238 10.53 -4.60 -18.88
CA ASP A 238 9.21 -5.11 -19.21
C ASP A 238 8.08 -4.40 -18.45
N GLU A 239 8.33 -3.96 -17.20
CA GLU A 239 7.41 -3.10 -16.46
C GLU A 239 7.30 -1.72 -17.09
N ILE A 240 8.43 -1.13 -17.46
CA ILE A 240 8.48 0.17 -18.13
C ILE A 240 7.76 0.10 -19.48
N ALA A 241 7.98 -0.95 -20.27
CA ALA A 241 7.33 -1.15 -21.56
C ALA A 241 5.81 -1.32 -21.43
N LYS A 242 5.33 -2.14 -20.50
CA LYS A 242 3.88 -2.33 -20.26
C LYS A 242 3.23 -1.06 -19.70
N ALA A 243 3.92 -0.32 -18.84
CA ALA A 243 3.44 0.98 -18.36
C ALA A 243 3.34 2.02 -19.49
N LEU A 244 4.31 2.02 -20.41
CA LEU A 244 4.27 2.86 -21.61
C LEU A 244 3.09 2.48 -22.52
N TYR A 245 2.90 1.19 -22.78
CA TYR A 245 1.78 0.68 -23.56
C TYR A 245 0.43 1.12 -22.97
N LEU A 246 0.24 1.00 -21.64
CA LEU A 246 -0.98 1.49 -20.97
C LEU A 246 -1.15 3.00 -21.12
N TYR A 247 -0.06 3.76 -21.01
CA TYR A 247 -0.10 5.22 -21.17
C TYR A 247 -0.50 5.67 -22.59
N GLU A 248 0.00 4.96 -23.61
CA GLU A 248 -0.22 5.25 -25.01
C GLU A 248 -1.60 4.80 -25.51
N THR A 249 -2.09 3.65 -25.04
CA THR A 249 -3.31 3.02 -25.58
C THR A 249 -4.58 3.31 -24.77
N GLN A 250 -4.47 3.69 -23.49
CA GLN A 250 -5.64 3.84 -22.62
C GLN A 250 -6.05 5.29 -22.39
N ILE A 251 -7.36 5.52 -22.42
CA ILE A 251 -7.99 6.80 -22.08
C ILE A 251 -8.64 6.80 -20.69
N LYS A 252 -8.76 5.65 -20.03
CA LYS A 252 -9.33 5.57 -18.68
C LYS A 252 -8.26 5.96 -17.64
N PRO A 253 -8.49 7.00 -16.80
CA PRO A 253 -7.46 7.50 -15.87
C PRO A 253 -6.91 6.45 -14.89
N LYS A 254 -7.70 5.44 -14.50
CA LYS A 254 -7.25 4.36 -13.60
C LYS A 254 -5.98 3.63 -14.09
N PHE A 255 -5.84 3.44 -15.41
CA PHE A 255 -4.68 2.77 -15.99
C PHE A 255 -3.45 3.69 -16.00
N LEU A 256 -3.68 4.98 -16.23
CA LEU A 256 -2.63 5.99 -16.25
C LEU A 256 -2.02 6.24 -14.86
N ILE A 257 -2.81 6.16 -13.79
CA ILE A 257 -2.32 6.30 -12.40
C ILE A 257 -1.20 5.30 -12.11
N HIS A 258 -1.30 4.07 -12.61
CA HIS A 258 -0.28 3.05 -12.36
C HIS A 258 1.00 3.28 -13.15
N ALA A 259 0.89 3.67 -14.42
CA ALA A 259 2.05 4.08 -15.21
C ALA A 259 2.76 5.27 -14.55
N TYR A 260 1.99 6.28 -14.13
CA TYR A 260 2.47 7.42 -13.35
C TYR A 260 3.30 6.97 -12.13
N GLN A 261 2.75 6.08 -11.30
CA GLN A 261 3.42 5.61 -10.07
C GLN A 261 4.72 4.86 -10.35
N LEU A 262 4.77 4.04 -11.41
CA LEU A 262 5.96 3.28 -11.79
C LEU A 262 7.10 4.23 -12.21
N TYR A 263 6.81 5.22 -13.05
CA TYR A 263 7.81 6.21 -13.45
C TYR A 263 8.26 7.12 -12.29
N LYS A 264 7.38 7.43 -11.34
CA LYS A 264 7.75 8.15 -10.12
C LYS A 264 8.78 7.37 -9.30
N GLU A 265 8.55 6.08 -9.18
CA GLU A 265 9.42 5.16 -8.45
C GLU A 265 10.78 5.01 -9.15
N ALA A 266 10.77 4.83 -10.47
CA ALA A 266 11.98 4.84 -11.30
C ALA A 266 12.80 6.14 -11.12
N GLY A 267 12.13 7.30 -11.06
CA GLY A 267 12.76 8.58 -10.76
C GLY A 267 13.40 8.62 -9.36
N PHE A 268 12.69 8.10 -8.36
CA PHE A 268 13.18 8.03 -6.99
C PHE A 268 14.40 7.11 -6.82
N VAL A 269 14.36 5.91 -7.38
CA VAL A 269 15.49 4.96 -7.33
C VAL A 269 16.73 5.56 -7.99
N ASN A 270 16.59 6.17 -9.17
CA ASN A 270 17.71 6.85 -9.83
C ASN A 270 18.27 8.01 -9.00
N LYS A 271 17.41 8.75 -8.28
CA LYS A 271 17.86 9.81 -7.37
C LYS A 271 18.69 9.23 -6.21
N MET A 272 18.26 8.11 -5.64
CA MET A 272 18.99 7.42 -4.58
C MET A 272 20.36 6.91 -5.05
N HIS A 273 20.47 6.51 -6.32
CA HIS A 273 21.73 6.11 -6.95
C HIS A 273 22.54 7.29 -7.52
N ASN A 274 22.24 8.54 -7.13
CA ASN A 274 22.88 9.77 -7.61
C ASN A 274 22.84 9.97 -9.13
N ASN A 275 21.96 9.27 -9.87
CA ASN A 275 21.74 9.47 -11.29
C ASN A 275 20.68 10.56 -11.52
N LEU A 276 21.08 11.82 -11.33
CA LEU A 276 20.19 12.97 -11.40
C LEU A 276 19.55 13.16 -12.79
N LYS A 277 20.26 12.80 -13.88
CA LYS A 277 19.78 12.92 -15.25
C LYS A 277 18.59 11.97 -15.50
N LEU A 278 18.75 10.68 -15.20
CA LEU A 278 17.65 9.70 -15.35
C LEU A 278 16.53 9.95 -14.35
N SER A 279 16.86 10.34 -13.11
CA SER A 279 15.87 10.76 -12.11
C SER A 279 14.96 11.86 -12.67
N LYS A 280 15.55 12.93 -13.23
CA LYS A 280 14.79 14.04 -13.84
C LYS A 280 13.95 13.57 -15.03
N LYS A 281 14.50 12.72 -15.91
CA LYS A 281 13.77 12.13 -17.06
C LYS A 281 12.50 11.42 -16.60
N TYR A 282 12.61 10.48 -15.66
CA TYR A 282 11.47 9.68 -15.21
C TYR A 282 10.45 10.50 -14.41
N TYR A 283 10.90 11.45 -13.59
CA TYR A 283 10.00 12.37 -12.90
C TYR A 283 9.19 13.27 -13.85
N ASN A 284 9.79 13.71 -14.96
CA ASN A 284 9.07 14.46 -15.98
C ASN A 284 7.98 13.61 -16.65
N ILE A 285 8.32 12.40 -17.11
CA ILE A 285 7.34 11.45 -17.69
C ILE A 285 6.19 11.19 -16.71
N SER A 286 6.53 10.89 -15.46
CA SER A 286 5.58 10.67 -14.38
C SER A 286 4.61 11.86 -14.21
N SER A 287 5.14 13.09 -14.26
CA SER A 287 4.35 14.32 -14.19
C SER A 287 3.41 14.48 -15.38
N ASP A 288 3.88 14.19 -16.60
CA ASP A 288 3.07 14.35 -17.82
C ASP A 288 1.90 13.35 -17.84
N ILE A 289 2.13 12.11 -17.39
CA ILE A 289 1.07 11.11 -17.21
C ILE A 289 0.05 11.57 -16.17
N ALA A 290 0.51 12.13 -15.05
CA ALA A 290 -0.38 12.64 -14.00
C ALA A 290 -1.26 13.78 -14.52
N LYS A 291 -0.72 14.69 -15.33
CA LYS A 291 -1.48 15.76 -15.98
C LYS A 291 -2.56 15.22 -16.92
N LYS A 292 -2.18 14.32 -17.84
CA LYS A 292 -3.12 13.63 -18.75
C LYS A 292 -4.24 12.93 -17.97
N SER A 293 -3.89 12.27 -16.86
CA SER A 293 -4.88 11.58 -16.00
C SER A 293 -5.90 12.54 -15.40
N ILE A 294 -5.45 13.68 -14.88
CA ILE A 294 -6.33 14.71 -14.27
C ILE A 294 -7.25 15.33 -15.33
N GLU A 295 -6.72 15.57 -16.52
CA GLU A 295 -7.49 16.12 -17.64
C GLU A 295 -8.57 15.15 -18.13
N LEU A 296 -8.23 13.87 -18.28
CA LEU A 296 -9.19 12.82 -18.65
C LEU A 296 -10.25 12.55 -17.57
N ALA A 297 -9.96 12.86 -16.31
CA ALA A 297 -10.92 12.78 -15.21
C ALA A 297 -11.78 14.05 -15.05
N LYS A 298 -11.68 15.03 -15.95
CA LYS A 298 -12.43 16.27 -15.88
C LYS A 298 -13.93 16.01 -15.95
N GLY A 299 -14.64 16.32 -14.87
CA GLY A 299 -16.08 16.07 -14.74
C GLY A 299 -16.41 14.97 -13.73
N ASP A 300 -15.46 14.09 -13.42
CA ASP A 300 -15.58 13.05 -12.40
C ASP A 300 -14.79 13.44 -11.14
N THR A 301 -15.46 14.12 -10.22
CA THR A 301 -14.88 14.58 -8.95
C THR A 301 -14.28 13.43 -8.12
N LYS A 302 -14.83 12.21 -8.22
CA LYS A 302 -14.38 11.04 -7.45
C LYS A 302 -13.06 10.50 -8.02
N LEU A 303 -12.96 10.39 -9.34
CA LEU A 303 -11.73 10.00 -10.02
C LEU A 303 -10.64 11.07 -9.85
N GLN A 304 -11.01 12.34 -9.84
CA GLN A 304 -10.11 13.45 -9.52
C GLN A 304 -9.54 13.35 -8.09
N ASN A 305 -10.34 12.94 -7.09
CA ASN A 305 -9.83 12.68 -5.74
C ASN A 305 -8.81 11.55 -5.71
N SER A 306 -9.12 10.42 -6.36
CA SER A 306 -8.22 9.26 -6.42
C SER A 306 -6.87 9.64 -7.07
N ILE A 307 -6.91 10.39 -8.17
CA ILE A 307 -5.69 10.89 -8.82
C ILE A 307 -4.96 11.88 -7.91
N LEU A 308 -5.68 12.80 -7.26
CA LEU A 308 -5.08 13.80 -6.37
C LEU A 308 -4.37 13.16 -5.17
N LEU A 309 -4.95 12.13 -4.56
CA LEU A 309 -4.33 11.35 -3.48
C LEU A 309 -2.94 10.83 -3.90
N HIS A 310 -2.81 10.38 -5.14
CA HIS A 310 -1.55 9.87 -5.67
C HIS A 310 -0.59 10.99 -6.11
N CYS A 311 -1.10 12.14 -6.55
CA CYS A 311 -0.30 13.25 -7.07
C CYS A 311 0.19 14.23 -6.01
N ILE A 312 -0.49 14.35 -4.86
CA ILE A 312 -0.17 15.35 -3.81
C ILE A 312 1.28 15.28 -3.33
N HIS A 313 1.86 14.08 -3.34
CA HIS A 313 3.24 13.78 -2.92
C HIS A 313 4.31 14.06 -3.97
N PHE A 314 3.98 14.67 -5.12
CA PHE A 314 5.00 15.14 -6.06
C PHE A 314 5.84 16.28 -5.47
N PRO A 315 7.11 16.40 -5.85
CA PRO A 315 7.84 17.65 -5.71
C PRO A 315 7.06 18.84 -6.28
N LYS A 316 7.07 19.97 -5.55
CA LYS A 316 6.29 21.17 -5.89
C LYS A 316 6.58 21.68 -7.31
N TYR A 317 7.79 21.50 -7.81
CA TYR A 317 8.23 21.96 -9.13
C TYR A 317 7.68 21.13 -10.30
N LEU A 318 7.18 19.91 -10.08
CA LEU A 318 6.69 19.02 -11.14
C LEU A 318 5.20 19.19 -11.41
N LEU A 319 4.43 19.61 -10.41
CA LEU A 319 3.04 19.97 -10.60
C LEU A 319 2.97 21.47 -10.92
N SER A 320 2.80 21.81 -12.19
CA SER A 320 2.65 23.19 -12.64
C SER A 320 1.40 23.84 -12.02
N LYS A 321 1.30 25.18 -12.10
CA LYS A 321 0.08 25.93 -11.72
C LYS A 321 -1.16 25.43 -12.50
N ASP A 322 -0.96 24.75 -13.63
CA ASP A 322 -1.98 24.39 -14.61
C ASP A 322 -2.91 23.25 -14.18
N LEU A 323 -2.57 22.49 -13.12
CA LEU A 323 -3.37 21.34 -12.70
C LEU A 323 -4.71 21.67 -12.00
N ASN A 324 -4.99 22.96 -11.79
CA ASN A 324 -6.19 23.48 -11.11
C ASN A 324 -6.61 22.65 -9.88
N ILE A 325 -5.63 22.29 -9.06
CA ILE A 325 -5.82 21.47 -7.85
C ILE A 325 -6.83 22.14 -6.92
N GLU A 326 -6.84 23.48 -6.86
CA GLU A 326 -7.78 24.25 -6.04
C GLU A 326 -9.23 23.96 -6.40
N ASN A 327 -9.58 23.90 -7.69
CA ASN A 327 -10.94 23.57 -8.11
C ASN A 327 -11.34 22.15 -7.69
N ILE A 328 -10.40 21.19 -7.78
CA ILE A 328 -10.63 19.82 -7.29
C ILE A 328 -10.86 19.83 -5.77
N ILE A 329 -10.01 20.53 -5.00
CA ILE A 329 -10.16 20.66 -3.54
C ILE A 329 -11.50 21.30 -3.16
N THR A 330 -11.91 22.36 -3.86
CA THR A 330 -13.22 23.02 -3.63
C THR A 330 -14.37 22.05 -3.83
N LYS A 331 -14.36 21.27 -4.92
CA LYS A 331 -15.41 20.25 -5.17
C LYS A 331 -15.43 19.15 -4.11
N LEU A 332 -14.26 18.77 -3.59
CA LEU A 332 -14.12 17.71 -2.59
C LEU A 332 -14.43 18.14 -1.17
N THR A 333 -14.47 19.45 -0.88
CA THR A 333 -14.66 19.99 0.46
C THR A 333 -15.97 19.54 1.10
N ASN A 334 -17.00 19.26 0.30
CA ASN A 334 -18.33 18.84 0.76
C ASN A 334 -18.52 17.31 0.78
N VAL A 335 -17.54 16.52 0.31
CA VAL A 335 -17.66 15.06 0.27
C VAL A 335 -17.34 14.49 1.66
N LYS A 336 -18.32 13.84 2.28
CA LYS A 336 -18.19 13.20 3.60
C LYS A 336 -17.53 11.82 3.47
N ASN A 337 -16.19 11.80 3.40
CA ASN A 337 -15.43 10.57 3.31
C ASN A 337 -14.06 10.74 3.99
N SER A 338 -13.68 9.75 4.81
CA SER A 338 -12.46 9.79 5.64
C SER A 338 -11.19 10.01 4.81
N MET A 339 -11.11 9.38 3.63
CA MET A 339 -9.98 9.48 2.71
C MET A 339 -9.95 10.78 1.92
N VAL A 340 -11.11 11.35 1.60
CA VAL A 340 -11.18 12.71 1.02
C VAL A 340 -10.62 13.72 2.01
N HIS A 341 -11.07 13.67 3.27
CA HIS A 341 -10.56 14.55 4.33
C HIS A 341 -9.05 14.37 4.54
N LEU A 342 -8.54 13.13 4.58
CA LEU A 342 -7.11 12.85 4.63
C LEU A 342 -6.34 13.48 3.44
N THR A 343 -6.90 13.40 2.24
CA THR A 343 -6.28 13.94 1.01
C THR A 343 -6.21 15.46 1.07
N ILE A 344 -7.30 16.13 1.44
CA ILE A 344 -7.35 17.58 1.58
C ILE A 344 -6.42 18.06 2.72
N GLY A 345 -6.39 17.34 3.85
CA GLY A 345 -5.45 17.65 4.94
C GLY A 345 -3.99 17.58 4.48
N ARG A 346 -3.62 16.55 3.71
CA ARG A 346 -2.28 16.41 3.12
C ARG A 346 -1.96 17.52 2.12
N TYR A 347 -2.95 18.01 1.38
CA TYR A 347 -2.78 19.15 0.51
C TYR A 347 -2.36 20.39 1.30
N TYR A 348 -3.14 20.73 2.34
CA TYR A 348 -2.84 21.90 3.17
C TYR A 348 -1.51 21.77 3.91
N LEU A 349 -1.21 20.60 4.47
CA LEU A 349 0.06 20.31 5.16
C LEU A 349 1.29 20.40 4.25
N ASN A 350 1.24 19.77 3.07
CA ASN A 350 2.44 19.61 2.24
C ASN A 350 2.62 20.74 1.23
N ARG A 351 1.52 21.29 0.70
CA ARG A 351 1.56 22.28 -0.40
C ARG A 351 1.37 23.71 0.08
N LYS A 352 0.31 23.94 0.86
CA LYS A 352 -0.04 25.29 1.33
C LYS A 352 0.73 25.69 2.57
N LYS A 353 1.17 24.71 3.37
CA LYS A 353 1.72 24.95 4.71
C LYS A 353 0.72 25.71 5.60
N ASP A 354 -0.56 25.44 5.37
CA ASP A 354 -1.68 25.96 6.16
C ASP A 354 -2.03 24.89 7.19
N TYR A 355 -1.39 24.97 8.35
CA TYR A 355 -1.47 23.93 9.38
C TYR A 355 -2.83 23.92 10.08
N GLU A 356 -3.50 25.08 10.22
CA GLU A 356 -4.85 25.15 10.78
C GLU A 356 -5.88 24.44 9.90
N LYS A 357 -5.86 24.67 8.58
CA LYS A 357 -6.73 23.89 7.68
C LYS A 357 -6.35 22.42 7.65
N ALA A 358 -5.06 22.09 7.67
CA ALA A 358 -4.62 20.71 7.72
C ALA A 358 -5.17 20.00 8.96
N LYS A 359 -5.07 20.63 10.14
CA LYS A 359 -5.63 20.17 11.41
C LYS A 359 -7.12 19.92 11.28
N MET A 360 -7.90 20.90 10.80
CA MET A 360 -9.35 20.75 10.62
C MET A 360 -9.71 19.51 9.78
N TYR A 361 -9.04 19.29 8.64
CA TYR A 361 -9.34 18.15 7.79
C TYR A 361 -8.83 16.82 8.35
N PHE A 362 -7.70 16.79 9.06
CA PHE A 362 -7.24 15.57 9.72
C PHE A 362 -8.10 15.20 10.92
N SER A 363 -8.63 16.17 11.67
CA SER A 363 -9.64 15.93 12.70
C SER A 363 -10.88 15.27 12.11
N ARG A 364 -11.43 15.83 11.00
CA ARG A 364 -12.54 15.19 10.30
C ARG A 364 -12.19 13.76 9.85
N ALA A 365 -11.01 13.54 9.29
CA ALA A 365 -10.60 12.18 8.89
C ALA A 365 -10.54 11.22 10.10
N LYS A 366 -10.05 11.69 11.25
CA LYS A 366 -10.06 10.94 12.52
C LYS A 366 -11.49 10.64 12.98
N ASP A 367 -12.41 11.59 12.89
CA ASP A 367 -13.81 11.41 13.31
C ASP A 367 -14.52 10.32 12.49
N TYR A 368 -14.08 10.08 11.25
CA TYR A 368 -14.51 8.94 10.42
C TYR A 368 -13.60 7.70 10.58
N GLY A 369 -12.85 7.57 11.69
CA GLY A 369 -12.05 6.38 12.01
C GLY A 369 -10.74 6.21 11.22
N ASN A 370 -10.24 7.23 10.51
CA ASN A 370 -9.03 7.08 9.70
C ASN A 370 -7.76 7.13 10.56
N PHE A 371 -7.06 5.99 10.68
CA PHE A 371 -5.80 5.89 11.43
C PHE A 371 -4.72 6.85 10.91
N ASN A 372 -4.53 6.90 9.59
CA ASN A 372 -3.54 7.81 8.99
C ASN A 372 -3.89 9.28 9.22
N GLY A 373 -5.17 9.63 9.20
CA GLY A 373 -5.67 10.96 9.53
C GLY A 373 -5.32 11.34 10.96
N SER A 374 -5.59 10.43 11.90
CA SER A 374 -5.26 10.60 13.33
C SER A 374 -3.75 10.79 13.56
N LEU A 375 -2.92 10.02 12.86
CA LEU A 375 -1.46 10.13 12.98
C LEU A 375 -0.93 11.45 12.39
N GLN A 376 -1.49 11.88 11.26
CA GLN A 376 -1.14 13.19 10.67
C GLN A 376 -1.67 14.36 11.51
N LEU A 377 -2.79 14.20 12.21
CA LEU A 377 -3.29 15.21 13.15
C LEU A 377 -2.25 15.48 14.25
N ILE A 378 -1.73 14.44 14.90
CA ILE A 378 -0.65 14.58 15.90
C ILE A 378 0.55 15.33 15.31
N LYS A 379 0.97 14.97 14.09
CA LYS A 379 2.06 15.66 13.41
C LYS A 379 1.76 17.16 13.22
N VAL A 380 0.55 17.52 12.82
CA VAL A 380 0.17 18.92 12.61
C VAL A 380 0.10 19.69 13.92
N GLU A 381 -0.43 19.09 14.98
CA GLU A 381 -0.44 19.71 16.31
C GLU A 381 0.99 20.05 16.77
N CYS A 382 1.95 19.13 16.60
CA CYS A 382 3.35 19.41 16.91
C CYS A 382 4.06 20.36 15.94
N LEU A 383 3.43 20.75 14.83
CA LEU A 383 3.91 21.84 13.97
C LEU A 383 3.31 23.19 14.36
N LEU A 384 2.15 23.19 15.03
CA LEU A 384 1.48 24.38 15.54
C LEU A 384 1.99 24.79 16.93
N GLN A 385 2.38 23.82 17.74
CA GLN A 385 2.96 24.01 19.08
C GLN A 385 4.17 23.10 19.28
N SER A 386 5.05 23.46 20.20
CA SER A 386 6.26 22.68 20.50
C SER A 386 5.91 21.24 20.92
N ILE A 387 6.73 20.26 20.54
CA ILE A 387 6.55 18.86 20.97
C ILE A 387 6.66 18.69 22.50
N HIS A 388 7.35 19.62 23.17
CA HIS A 388 7.48 19.63 24.63
C HIS A 388 6.22 20.19 25.33
N GLU A 389 5.39 20.94 24.61
CA GLU A 389 4.11 21.49 25.12
C GLU A 389 2.92 20.60 24.70
N PHE A 390 3.02 19.95 23.54
CA PHE A 390 2.02 19.01 23.08
C PHE A 390 2.09 17.70 23.87
N PRO A 391 0.97 17.15 24.36
CA PRO A 391 0.95 15.89 25.10
C PRO A 391 1.13 14.69 24.15
N TYR A 392 2.30 14.59 23.52
CA TYR A 392 2.61 13.69 22.40
C TYR A 392 2.35 12.22 22.72
N VAL A 393 2.96 11.73 23.80
CA VAL A 393 2.83 10.33 24.24
C VAL A 393 1.40 10.03 24.70
N VAL A 394 0.74 10.97 25.39
CA VAL A 394 -0.66 10.82 25.81
C VAL A 394 -1.56 10.63 24.59
N LYS A 395 -1.41 11.46 23.55
CA LYS A 395 -2.19 11.34 22.32
C LYS A 395 -1.90 10.07 21.54
N LEU A 396 -0.65 9.62 21.48
CA LEU A 396 -0.32 8.32 20.88
C LEU A 396 -0.95 7.16 21.69
N ASN A 397 -0.97 7.23 23.02
CA ASN A 397 -1.64 6.24 23.86
C ASN A 397 -3.16 6.23 23.72
N GLU A 398 -3.81 7.39 23.50
CA GLU A 398 -5.22 7.45 23.10
C GLU A 398 -5.43 6.66 21.80
N LEU A 399 -4.62 6.91 20.76
CA LEU A 399 -4.70 6.15 19.51
C LEU A 399 -4.42 4.65 19.72
N TYR A 400 -3.54 4.26 20.62
CA TYR A 400 -3.25 2.85 20.91
C TYR A 400 -4.46 2.11 21.46
N LYS A 401 -5.30 2.81 22.23
CA LYS A 401 -6.57 2.30 22.77
C LYS A 401 -7.64 2.24 21.69
N ASP A 402 -7.75 3.28 20.86
CA ASP A 402 -8.77 3.39 19.81
C ASP A 402 -8.53 2.42 18.65
N TYR A 403 -7.28 2.20 18.26
CA TYR A 403 -6.91 1.35 17.12
C TYR A 403 -6.38 0.00 17.60
N LEU A 404 -7.24 -1.01 17.59
CA LEU A 404 -6.91 -2.36 18.06
C LEU A 404 -6.05 -3.16 17.09
N ASN A 405 -6.03 -2.77 15.80
CA ASN A 405 -5.25 -3.45 14.78
C ASN A 405 -3.74 -3.47 15.15
N PRO A 406 -3.12 -4.67 15.29
CA PRO A 406 -1.75 -4.79 15.75
C PRO A 406 -0.73 -4.01 14.91
N LYS A 407 -0.96 -3.83 13.60
CA LYS A 407 -0.04 -3.08 12.73
C LYS A 407 -0.09 -1.57 13.01
N ASN A 408 -1.28 -1.04 13.26
CA ASN A 408 -1.47 0.35 13.66
C ASN A 408 -0.82 0.58 15.02
N ARG A 409 -1.01 -0.35 15.96
CA ARG A 409 -0.35 -0.36 17.27
C ARG A 409 1.18 -0.37 17.18
N LEU A 410 1.77 -1.24 16.35
CA LEU A 410 3.22 -1.22 16.09
C LEU A 410 3.68 0.17 15.60
N THR A 411 2.92 0.79 14.68
CA THR A 411 3.27 2.13 14.17
C THR A 411 3.24 3.19 15.27
N ILE A 412 2.22 3.16 16.13
CA ILE A 412 2.09 4.06 17.29
C ILE A 412 3.26 3.86 18.24
N LEU A 413 3.52 2.61 18.65
CA LEU A 413 4.57 2.26 19.61
C LEU A 413 5.96 2.66 19.12
N ILE A 414 6.26 2.52 17.82
CA ILE A 414 7.54 2.99 17.28
C ILE A 414 7.68 4.51 17.41
N HIS A 415 6.61 5.27 17.21
CA HIS A 415 6.68 6.73 17.38
C HIS A 415 6.83 7.16 18.84
N ILE A 416 6.25 6.40 19.77
CA ILE A 416 6.53 6.58 21.20
C ILE A 416 8.01 6.27 21.51
N LEU A 417 8.55 5.17 20.98
CA LEU A 417 9.96 4.82 21.14
C LEU A 417 10.91 5.87 20.55
N ILE A 418 10.57 6.41 19.37
CA ILE A 418 11.33 7.51 18.75
C ILE A 418 11.36 8.73 19.69
N TYR A 419 10.21 9.11 20.26
CA TYR A 419 10.10 10.25 21.18
C TYR A 419 10.99 10.05 22.42
N PHE A 420 10.90 8.91 23.10
CA PHE A 420 11.75 8.66 24.27
C PHE A 420 13.22 8.46 23.93
N ILE A 421 13.59 8.17 22.68
CA ILE A 421 15.00 8.06 22.29
C ILE A 421 15.60 9.43 21.97
N TYR A 422 14.85 10.33 21.34
CA TYR A 422 15.40 11.56 20.79
C TYR A 422 14.98 12.84 21.52
N SER A 423 13.78 12.87 22.10
CA SER A 423 13.14 14.08 22.60
C SER A 423 13.08 14.15 24.14
N ASP A 424 12.81 13.01 24.79
CA ASP A 424 12.71 12.91 26.26
C ASP A 424 13.29 11.59 26.77
N TYR A 425 14.60 11.54 27.01
CA TYR A 425 15.27 10.27 27.30
C TYR A 425 14.81 9.63 28.62
N ASN A 426 14.07 8.52 28.53
CA ASN A 426 13.58 7.77 29.69
C ASN A 426 13.77 6.25 29.52
N PRO A 427 14.78 5.64 30.17
CA PRO A 427 15.07 4.21 30.08
C PRO A 427 13.92 3.27 30.44
N LYS A 428 13.13 3.62 31.47
CA LYS A 428 12.01 2.77 31.93
C LYS A 428 10.90 2.75 30.89
N GLU A 429 10.54 3.92 30.37
CA GLU A 429 9.52 4.04 29.31
C GLU A 429 9.96 3.36 28.01
N ILE A 430 11.24 3.50 27.61
CA ILE A 430 11.78 2.80 26.43
C ILE A 430 11.58 1.29 26.55
N MET A 431 11.93 0.69 27.70
CA MET A 431 11.77 -0.75 27.91
C MET A 431 10.31 -1.17 27.98
N TYR A 432 9.46 -0.38 28.62
CA TYR A 432 8.02 -0.63 28.69
C TYR A 432 7.36 -0.64 27.31
N TYR A 433 7.57 0.39 26.49
CA TYR A 433 6.99 0.43 25.14
C TYR A 433 7.65 -0.56 24.18
N LEU A 434 8.92 -0.89 24.36
CA LEU A 434 9.58 -1.95 23.60
C LEU A 434 8.97 -3.32 23.91
N LYS A 435 8.66 -3.60 25.18
CA LYS A 435 7.91 -4.80 25.55
C LYS A 435 6.55 -4.82 24.87
N LEU A 436 5.77 -3.75 24.96
CA LEU A 436 4.47 -3.67 24.29
C LEU A 436 4.60 -3.90 22.78
N TYR A 437 5.68 -3.39 22.16
CA TYR A 437 5.97 -3.57 20.74
C TYR A 437 6.24 -5.03 20.38
N ILE A 438 7.05 -5.71 21.20
CA ILE A 438 7.42 -7.11 21.01
C ILE A 438 6.24 -8.04 21.30
N ASP A 439 5.37 -7.66 22.23
CA ASP A 439 4.16 -8.40 22.63
C ASP A 439 3.01 -8.32 21.62
N GLN A 440 3.08 -7.42 20.63
CA GLN A 440 2.06 -7.41 19.57
C GLN A 440 2.06 -8.75 18.83
N ASP A 441 0.86 -9.28 18.62
CA ASP A 441 0.61 -10.51 17.86
C ASP A 441 0.77 -10.25 16.36
N ILE A 442 2.02 -10.09 15.93
CA ILE A 442 2.48 -9.91 14.55
C ILE A 442 3.82 -10.64 14.40
N GLU A 443 4.10 -11.18 13.21
CA GLU A 443 5.38 -11.79 12.88
C GLU A 443 6.58 -10.87 13.16
N ASP A 444 7.62 -11.44 13.75
CA ASP A 444 8.84 -10.71 14.10
C ASP A 444 9.59 -10.14 12.87
N THR A 445 9.41 -10.75 11.70
CA THR A 445 9.90 -10.23 10.41
C THR A 445 9.27 -8.86 10.10
N ILE A 446 7.96 -8.71 10.30
CA ILE A 446 7.22 -7.46 10.09
C ILE A 446 7.66 -6.43 11.13
N LYS A 447 7.80 -6.83 12.40
CA LYS A 447 8.32 -5.96 13.48
C LYS A 447 9.70 -5.40 13.10
N LYS A 448 10.67 -6.26 12.79
CA LYS A 448 12.01 -5.84 12.36
C LYS A 448 11.94 -4.87 11.18
N ARG A 449 11.17 -5.20 10.14
CA ARG A 449 11.02 -4.35 8.95
C ARG A 449 10.52 -2.95 9.29
N LEU A 450 9.52 -2.83 10.17
CA LEU A 450 8.98 -1.53 10.57
C LEU A 450 10.05 -0.70 11.30
N LEU A 451 10.84 -1.29 12.20
CA LEU A 451 11.95 -0.59 12.85
C LEU A 451 13.05 -0.18 11.87
N MET A 452 13.34 -0.99 10.86
CA MET A 452 14.37 -0.70 9.84
C MET A 452 14.00 0.49 8.95
N PHE A 453 12.72 0.67 8.64
CA PHE A 453 12.25 1.64 7.64
C PHE A 453 11.36 2.75 8.21
N VAL A 454 11.23 2.85 9.54
CA VAL A 454 10.43 3.91 10.15
C VAL A 454 10.98 5.30 9.83
N ARG A 455 10.06 6.26 9.68
CA ARG A 455 10.39 7.68 9.61
C ARG A 455 9.68 8.42 10.74
N PRO A 456 10.35 9.35 11.43
CA PRO A 456 9.74 10.10 12.51
C PRO A 456 8.62 11.00 11.97
N LEU A 457 7.60 11.26 12.78
CA LEU A 457 6.51 12.16 12.39
C LEU A 457 6.98 13.61 12.25
N ILE A 458 7.87 14.01 13.17
CA ILE A 458 8.45 15.34 13.31
C ILE A 458 9.96 15.20 13.14
N ASN A 459 10.57 16.06 12.32
CA ASN A 459 12.01 16.05 12.13
C ASN A 459 12.65 16.90 13.24
N GLU A 460 13.22 16.26 14.25
CA GLU A 460 14.12 16.91 15.20
C GLU A 460 15.56 16.68 14.75
N ASP A 461 16.14 17.58 13.94
CA ASP A 461 17.56 17.73 13.52
C ASP A 461 18.41 16.49 13.11
N LYS A 462 17.94 15.26 13.32
CA LYS A 462 18.52 13.96 13.04
C LYS A 462 17.61 13.27 12.04
N LEU A 463 17.95 13.49 10.79
CA LEU A 463 17.27 12.93 9.65
C LEU A 463 17.55 11.42 9.59
N LEU A 464 16.63 10.60 10.13
CA LEU A 464 16.54 9.16 9.89
C LEU A 464 16.27 8.90 8.39
N ILE A 465 17.28 9.07 7.56
CA ILE A 465 17.20 8.96 6.10
C ILE A 465 17.46 7.52 5.66
N LYS A 466 18.32 6.81 6.39
CA LYS A 466 18.82 5.50 5.97
C LYS A 466 18.03 4.37 6.61
N ALA A 467 17.90 3.27 5.86
CA ALA A 467 17.41 2.02 6.43
C ALA A 467 18.32 1.60 7.60
N ASN A 468 17.73 0.98 8.63
CA ASN A 468 18.36 0.48 9.86
C ASN A 468 18.84 1.55 10.84
N GLU A 469 18.80 2.84 10.50
CA GLU A 469 19.37 3.88 11.35
C GLU A 469 18.70 3.92 12.72
N PHE A 470 17.36 3.93 12.76
CA PHE A 470 16.63 3.86 14.03
C PHE A 470 16.83 2.53 14.76
N LEU A 471 16.79 1.40 14.03
CA LEU A 471 16.98 0.08 14.62
C LEU A 471 18.34 -0.05 15.34
N ASN A 472 19.40 0.48 14.73
CA ASN A 472 20.73 0.48 15.31
C ASN A 472 20.79 1.36 16.57
N VAL A 473 20.23 2.57 16.51
CA VAL A 473 20.16 3.47 17.68
C VAL A 473 19.35 2.84 18.81
N LEU A 474 18.20 2.24 18.51
CA LEU A 474 17.39 1.52 19.48
C LEU A 474 18.18 0.36 20.09
N SER A 475 18.87 -0.44 19.28
CA SER A 475 19.71 -1.55 19.76
C SER A 475 20.84 -1.10 20.68
N GLU A 476 21.55 -0.03 20.33
CA GLU A 476 22.60 0.53 21.19
C GLU A 476 22.02 1.04 22.52
N ASN A 477 20.88 1.73 22.48
CA ASN A 477 20.21 2.22 23.67
C ASN A 477 19.72 1.09 24.56
N VAL A 478 19.05 0.07 24.00
CA VAL A 478 18.57 -1.08 24.76
C VAL A 478 19.72 -1.80 25.46
N ASN A 479 20.85 -2.03 24.77
CA ASN A 479 22.04 -2.60 25.40
C ASN A 479 22.52 -1.76 26.59
N LYS A 480 22.66 -0.43 26.42
CA LYS A 480 23.05 0.46 27.53
C LYS A 480 22.04 0.42 28.67
N ILE A 481 20.75 0.40 28.35
CA ILE A 481 19.66 0.45 29.33
C ILE A 481 19.69 -0.80 30.23
N VAL A 482 19.84 -1.98 29.64
CA VAL A 482 19.87 -3.27 30.34
C VAL A 482 21.05 -3.36 31.33
N PHE A 483 22.23 -2.89 30.93
CA PHE A 483 23.46 -3.05 31.72
C PHE A 483 23.77 -1.91 32.68
N ASN A 484 23.28 -0.68 32.42
CA ASN A 484 23.69 0.51 33.17
C ASN A 484 22.62 1.06 34.13
N ASN A 485 21.40 0.51 34.14
CA ASN A 485 20.35 0.95 35.06
C ASN A 485 20.14 -0.06 36.20
N ASN A 486 19.74 0.46 37.35
CA ASN A 486 19.29 -0.35 38.47
C ASN A 486 17.81 -0.68 38.28
N TRP A 487 17.49 -1.97 38.33
CA TRP A 487 16.14 -2.50 38.19
C TRP A 487 15.77 -3.24 39.47
N ASP A 488 14.53 -3.11 39.92
CA ASP A 488 14.00 -4.05 40.90
C ASP A 488 13.80 -5.44 40.28
N GLU A 489 13.44 -6.44 41.10
CA GLU A 489 13.36 -7.83 40.65
C GLU A 489 12.29 -8.04 39.56
N GLU A 490 11.13 -7.38 39.68
CA GLU A 490 10.04 -7.48 38.70
C GLU A 490 10.43 -6.77 37.39
N GLU A 491 10.98 -5.57 37.50
CA GLU A 491 11.52 -4.80 36.38
C GLU A 491 12.63 -5.56 35.66
N ARG A 492 13.54 -6.20 36.40
CA ARG A 492 14.66 -6.96 35.84
C ARG A 492 14.17 -8.13 35.01
N ASN A 493 13.22 -8.91 35.53
CA ASN A 493 12.62 -10.03 34.80
C ASN A 493 11.95 -9.58 33.50
N MET A 494 11.22 -8.46 33.55
CA MET A 494 10.60 -7.85 32.37
C MET A 494 11.66 -7.41 31.34
N VAL A 495 12.70 -6.70 31.79
CA VAL A 495 13.77 -6.16 30.95
C VAL A 495 14.55 -7.27 30.28
N ASP A 496 14.93 -8.31 31.01
CA ASP A 496 15.71 -9.44 30.49
C ASP A 496 14.92 -10.23 29.44
N ASN A 497 13.63 -10.51 29.70
CA ASN A 497 12.76 -11.17 28.72
C ASN A 497 12.62 -10.34 27.44
N THR A 498 12.36 -9.03 27.60
CA THR A 498 12.21 -8.08 26.49
C THR A 498 13.50 -8.01 25.67
N PHE A 499 14.66 -7.94 26.32
CA PHE A 499 15.97 -7.91 25.68
C PHE A 499 16.26 -9.18 24.88
N VAL A 500 16.02 -10.37 25.47
CA VAL A 500 16.20 -11.65 24.79
C VAL A 500 15.34 -11.74 23.53
N ARG A 501 14.05 -11.36 23.62
CA ARG A 501 13.15 -11.39 22.46
C ARG A 501 13.51 -10.34 21.42
N PHE A 502 13.93 -9.15 21.84
CA PHE A 502 14.41 -8.13 20.92
C PHE A 502 15.65 -8.60 20.15
N ASN A 503 16.60 -9.25 20.82
CA ASN A 503 17.78 -9.82 20.17
C ASN A 503 17.42 -10.92 19.17
N LYS A 504 16.40 -11.75 19.45
CA LYS A 504 15.86 -12.71 18.46
C LYS A 504 15.35 -11.99 17.22
N ILE A 505 14.59 -10.89 17.40
CA ILE A 505 14.12 -10.06 16.28
C ILE A 505 15.33 -9.53 15.50
N LEU A 506 16.35 -8.97 16.16
CA LEU A 506 17.56 -8.45 15.51
C LEU A 506 18.29 -9.51 14.67
N GLN A 507 18.34 -10.76 15.12
CA GLN A 507 19.01 -11.87 14.42
C GLN A 507 18.28 -12.39 13.17
N ILE A 508 17.04 -11.94 12.92
CA ILE A 508 16.29 -12.34 11.71
C ILE A 508 17.03 -11.84 10.46
N ASN A 509 17.59 -12.75 9.68
CA ASN A 509 18.23 -12.42 8.43
C ASN A 509 17.18 -11.97 7.40
N PHE A 510 17.10 -10.66 7.14
CA PHE A 510 16.72 -10.22 5.81
C PHE A 510 17.92 -10.53 4.93
N LYS A 511 17.78 -11.25 3.82
CA LYS A 511 18.85 -11.26 2.80
C LYS A 511 19.02 -9.81 2.33
N PRO A 512 20.05 -9.08 2.75
CA PRO A 512 20.27 -7.73 2.31
C PRO A 512 21.36 -7.84 1.26
N GLU A 513 21.01 -7.96 -0.02
CA GLU A 513 22.00 -7.69 -1.06
C GLU A 513 22.23 -6.16 -1.12
N ASN A 514 22.83 -5.65 -0.06
CA ASN A 514 23.54 -4.39 -0.05
C ASN A 514 24.98 -4.68 -0.47
N HIS A 515 25.20 -4.93 -1.75
CA HIS A 515 26.42 -4.37 -2.36
C HIS A 515 26.14 -2.89 -2.64
N PHE A 516 26.13 -2.08 -1.58
CA PHE A 516 26.65 -0.74 -1.73
C PHE A 516 28.10 -0.94 -2.15
N ASN A 517 28.39 -0.77 -3.44
CA ASN A 517 29.76 -0.79 -3.97
C ASN A 517 30.62 0.12 -3.11
N ASN A 518 31.39 -0.49 -2.22
CA ASN A 518 32.50 0.13 -1.51
C ASN A 518 33.83 -0.27 -2.17
N ASP A 519 33.77 -0.73 -3.41
CA ASP A 519 34.92 -0.92 -4.27
C ASP A 519 35.27 0.42 -4.92
N ASN A 520 35.92 1.25 -4.11
CA ASN A 520 36.92 2.22 -4.56
C ASN A 520 37.84 2.57 -3.38
N LYS A 521 38.53 1.55 -2.86
CA LYS A 521 39.84 1.76 -2.24
C LYS A 521 40.90 1.63 -3.32
N THR A 522 41.22 2.76 -3.96
CA THR A 522 42.59 3.24 -4.23
C THR A 522 42.51 4.46 -5.13
N ALA A 523 42.46 5.65 -4.52
CA ALA A 523 43.12 6.85 -5.05
C ALA A 523 43.13 7.90 -3.95
N VAL A 524 44.31 8.10 -3.37
CA VAL A 524 44.66 9.24 -2.54
C VAL A 524 44.39 10.52 -3.34
N TYR A 525 43.41 11.33 -2.96
CA TYR A 525 43.41 12.76 -3.32
C TYR A 525 42.83 13.62 -2.20
N LYS A 526 43.51 14.75 -2.02
CA LYS A 526 43.55 15.63 -0.85
C LYS A 526 42.21 16.28 -0.47
N LYS A 527 42.06 16.52 0.83
CA LYS A 527 41.16 17.50 1.47
C LYS A 527 41.00 18.76 0.61
N ASN A 528 39.76 19.20 0.41
CA ASN A 528 39.46 20.61 0.18
C ASN A 528 38.17 21.00 0.93
N GLU A 529 38.38 21.65 2.08
CA GLU A 529 37.40 22.47 2.78
C GLU A 529 37.26 23.80 2.03
N SER A 530 36.22 24.01 1.20
CA SER A 530 35.99 25.37 0.65
C SER A 530 34.57 25.68 0.11
N TRP A 531 33.49 25.15 0.68
CA TRP A 531 32.12 25.48 0.21
C TRP A 531 31.25 26.23 1.23
N ARG A 532 31.80 26.64 2.39
CA ARG A 532 31.05 27.33 3.47
C ARG A 532 31.27 28.85 3.59
N LYS A 533 31.91 29.53 2.62
CA LYS A 533 32.21 30.98 2.73
C LYS A 533 31.73 31.90 1.59
N GLN A 534 30.78 31.50 0.74
CA GLN A 534 30.32 32.37 -0.37
C GLN A 534 28.82 32.71 -0.39
N GLN A 535 28.18 32.84 0.77
CA GLN A 535 26.77 33.29 0.81
C GLN A 535 26.41 34.32 1.90
N VAL A 536 27.38 35.11 2.38
CA VAL A 536 27.08 36.18 3.37
C VAL A 536 27.38 37.61 2.91
N ASP A 537 28.16 37.84 1.84
CA ASP A 537 28.55 39.21 1.46
C ASP A 537 27.89 39.76 0.18
N LYS A 538 26.55 39.65 0.06
CA LYS A 538 25.80 40.41 -0.97
C LYS A 538 24.45 40.93 -0.46
N SER A 539 24.50 41.75 0.57
CA SER A 539 23.44 42.71 0.88
C SER A 539 24.03 43.87 1.68
N ASN A 540 24.55 44.87 0.97
CA ASN A 540 24.63 46.28 1.38
C ASN A 540 25.48 47.02 0.34
N GLU A 541 24.83 47.72 -0.58
CA GLU A 541 25.11 49.14 -0.85
C GLU A 541 24.18 49.64 -1.96
N SER A 542 23.31 50.54 -1.55
CA SER A 542 22.34 51.28 -2.34
C SER A 542 22.97 52.50 -3.00
N HIS A 543 22.45 52.84 -4.19
CA HIS A 543 22.27 54.20 -4.72
C HIS A 543 23.50 55.13 -4.87
N GLN A 544 23.83 55.51 -6.11
CA GLN A 544 23.64 56.87 -6.67
C GLN A 544 24.39 57.07 -8.02
N GLN A 545 23.84 57.98 -8.83
CA GLN A 545 24.44 58.79 -9.91
C GLN A 545 24.44 58.30 -11.38
N ASN A 546 23.35 58.69 -12.10
CA ASN A 546 23.31 59.69 -13.19
C ASN A 546 24.62 60.07 -13.94
N LYS A 547 24.66 59.90 -15.27
CA LYS A 547 24.57 60.94 -16.35
C LYS A 547 25.25 60.53 -17.69
N GLU A 548 24.53 60.78 -18.80
CA GLU A 548 24.94 61.43 -20.08
C GLU A 548 26.32 61.11 -20.71
N SER A 549 26.58 61.01 -22.03
CA SER A 549 25.85 61.25 -23.28
C SER A 549 26.82 61.14 -24.49
N TRP A 550 26.28 61.04 -25.71
CA TRP A 550 26.86 61.33 -27.06
C TRP A 550 28.13 60.62 -27.58
N ARG A 551 27.97 59.89 -28.70
CA ARG A 551 28.53 60.25 -30.04
C ARG A 551 28.11 59.25 -31.13
N LYS A 552 27.39 59.73 -32.15
CA LYS A 552 27.55 59.28 -33.56
C LYS A 552 28.59 60.21 -34.22
N PRO A 553 29.25 59.77 -35.31
CA PRO A 553 28.82 60.28 -36.62
C PRO A 553 28.83 59.24 -37.77
N GLN A 554 28.13 59.64 -38.84
CA GLN A 554 27.97 59.02 -40.15
C GLN A 554 29.25 59.02 -41.01
N ASN A 555 29.29 58.11 -41.99
CA ASN A 555 29.65 58.26 -43.42
C ASN A 555 29.97 56.86 -43.99
N SER A 556 29.72 56.46 -45.24
CA SER A 556 29.29 57.14 -46.46
C SER A 556 28.95 56.10 -47.55
N SER A 557 28.15 56.57 -48.52
CA SER A 557 28.20 56.32 -49.98
C SER A 557 27.86 54.94 -50.58
N SER A 558 26.81 55.03 -51.39
CA SER A 558 26.32 54.23 -52.52
C SER A 558 27.29 54.04 -53.70
N THR A 559 27.16 52.90 -54.39
CA THR A 559 27.15 52.64 -55.86
C THR A 559 27.13 51.11 -56.02
N LYS A 560 26.36 50.45 -56.88
CA LYS A 560 25.57 50.78 -58.06
C LYS A 560 24.44 49.75 -58.18
#